data_AF-A0A938W5Q7-F1
#
_entry.id   AF-A0A938W5Q7-F1
#
_cell.length_a   1.000
_cell.length_b   1.000
_cell.length_c   1.000
_cell.angle_alpha   90.00
_cell.angle_beta   90.00
_cell.angle_gamma   90.00
#
_symmetry.space_group_name_H-M   'P 1'
#
loop_
_entity.id
_entity.type
_entity.pdbx_description
1 polymer ?
#
loop_
_entity_poly.entity_id
_entity_poly.type
_entity_poly.pdbx_seq_one_letter_code
_entity_poly.pdbx_strand_id
1 'polypeptide(L)'
;MHAGLRKQDIDDVRESPTPDIIELLRQKGAAVRYHDPYVPVIRHNGFEMAGETDLDAALAAADCAVVVTDHSSYDWGAIKAQVRLIVDTRHAVR
;
A
#
# COMPACT_ATOMS: atom_id res chain seq x y z
N MET A 1 -27.92 10.87 -5.08
CA MET A 1 -28.21 9.56 -4.46
C MET A 1 -27.06 8.63 -4.77
N HIS A 2 -26.64 7.87 -3.75
CA HIS A 2 -25.27 7.45 -3.49
C HIS A 2 -24.56 6.63 -4.55
N ALA A 3 -23.30 7.04 -4.76
CA ALA A 3 -22.13 6.26 -5.12
C ALA A 3 -22.37 4.74 -5.20
N GLY A 4 -22.50 4.24 -6.43
CA GLY A 4 -22.20 2.85 -6.71
C GLY A 4 -20.70 2.67 -6.56
N LEU A 5 -20.26 2.12 -5.42
CA LEU A 5 -18.96 1.46 -5.32
C LEU A 5 -18.90 0.42 -6.43
N ARG A 6 -18.11 0.70 -7.47
CA ARG A 6 -18.00 -0.17 -8.63
C ARG A 6 -17.29 -1.44 -8.17
N LYS A 7 -17.85 -2.60 -8.55
CA LYS A 7 -17.22 -3.92 -8.35
C LYS A 7 -15.76 -4.00 -8.85
N GLN A 8 -15.33 -3.09 -9.72
CA GLN A 8 -13.97 -3.02 -10.26
C GLN A 8 -12.90 -2.83 -9.17
N ASP A 9 -13.11 -1.91 -8.21
CA ASP A 9 -12.10 -1.65 -7.16
C ASP A 9 -11.93 -2.85 -6.20
N ILE A 10 -12.96 -3.69 -6.05
CA ILE A 10 -12.96 -4.84 -5.14
C ILE A 10 -12.35 -6.08 -5.81
N ASP A 11 -12.44 -6.21 -7.14
CA ASP A 11 -11.81 -7.31 -7.88
C ASP A 11 -10.31 -7.04 -8.11
N ASP A 12 -9.88 -5.79 -8.32
CA ASP A 12 -8.46 -5.41 -8.45
C ASP A 12 -7.63 -5.72 -7.18
N VAL A 13 -8.26 -5.72 -6.00
CA VAL A 13 -7.60 -6.06 -4.73
C VAL A 13 -7.27 -7.55 -4.64
N ARG A 14 -8.06 -8.43 -5.27
CA ARG A 14 -7.79 -9.89 -5.28
C ARG A 14 -6.69 -10.28 -6.29
N GLU A 15 -6.49 -9.45 -7.31
CA GLU A 15 -5.44 -9.62 -8.34
C GLU A 15 -4.18 -8.78 -8.03
N SER A 16 -4.19 -7.98 -6.95
CA SER A 16 -3.04 -7.17 -6.58
C SER A 16 -1.87 -8.03 -6.10
N PRO A 17 -0.63 -7.79 -6.58
CA PRO A 17 0.55 -8.47 -6.08
C PRO A 17 0.98 -8.00 -4.68
N THR A 18 0.21 -7.12 -4.03
CA THR A 18 0.56 -6.58 -2.70
C THR A 18 0.85 -7.66 -1.66
N PRO A 19 0.00 -8.69 -1.46
CA PRO A 19 0.27 -9.70 -0.44
C PRO A 19 1.54 -10.51 -0.73
N ASP A 20 1.80 -10.83 -2.00
CA ASP A 20 3.02 -11.53 -2.43
C ASP A 20 4.27 -10.68 -2.17
N ILE A 21 4.22 -9.39 -2.48
CA ILE A 21 5.33 -8.46 -2.22
C ILE A 21 5.61 -8.36 -0.72
N ILE A 22 4.58 -8.22 0.11
CA ILE A 22 4.71 -8.18 1.56
C ILE A 22 5.36 -9.47 2.07
N GLU A 23 4.89 -10.63 1.60
CA GLU A 23 5.44 -11.93 1.98
C GLU A 23 6.93 -12.04 1.60
N LEU A 24 7.29 -11.73 0.36
CA LEU A 24 8.67 -11.78 -0.13
C LEU A 24 9.61 -10.84 0.64
N LEU A 25 9.15 -9.63 0.98
CA LEU A 25 9.93 -8.68 1.78
C LEU A 25 10.15 -9.18 3.20
N ARG A 26 9.11 -9.73 3.85
CA ARG A 26 9.21 -10.32 5.20
C ARG A 26 10.13 -11.53 5.22
N GLN A 27 10.06 -12.39 4.20
CA GLN A 27 10.97 -13.54 4.04
C GLN A 27 12.44 -13.10 3.89
N LYS A 28 12.69 -11.90 3.34
CA LYS A 28 14.02 -11.29 3.26
C LYS A 28 14.44 -10.54 4.54
N GLY A 29 13.62 -10.56 5.59
CA GLY A 29 13.90 -9.94 6.88
C GLY A 29 13.46 -8.48 7.01
N ALA A 30 12.68 -7.94 6.08
CA ALA A 30 12.17 -6.57 6.19
C ALA A 30 11.05 -6.48 7.24
N ALA A 31 11.04 -5.38 8.00
CA ALA A 31 9.89 -4.97 8.79
C ALA A 31 8.92 -4.21 7.88
N VAL A 32 7.80 -4.85 7.54
CA VAL A 32 6.84 -4.31 6.58
C VAL A 32 5.66 -3.68 7.32
N ARG A 33 5.29 -2.46 6.91
CA ARG A 33 4.03 -1.79 7.21
C ARG A 33 3.22 -1.69 5.92
N TYR A 34 1.90 -1.65 6.03
CA TYR A 34 0.99 -1.61 4.89
C TYR A 34 -0.01 -0.48 5.06
N HIS A 35 -0.36 0.21 3.98
CA HIS A 35 -1.46 1.15 3.97
C HIS A 35 -2.20 1.08 2.63
N ASP A 36 -3.52 0.98 2.72
CA ASP A 36 -4.43 1.12 1.60
C ASP A 36 -5.76 1.66 2.13
N PRO A 37 -6.25 2.80 1.60
CA PRO A 37 -7.46 3.45 2.10
C PRO A 37 -8.73 2.63 1.85
N TYR A 38 -8.69 1.64 0.95
CA TYR A 38 -9.83 0.82 0.57
C TYR A 38 -9.74 -0.61 1.12
N VAL A 39 -8.55 -1.05 1.51
CA VAL A 39 -8.27 -2.41 1.99
C VAL A 39 -7.60 -2.34 3.36
N PRO A 40 -8.37 -2.26 4.45
CA PRO A 40 -7.82 -2.05 5.79
C PRO A 40 -7.11 -3.30 6.35
N VAL A 41 -7.35 -4.49 5.81
CA VAL A 41 -6.75 -5.74 6.27
C VAL A 41 -6.46 -6.64 5.08
N ILE A 42 -5.23 -7.14 5.00
CA ILE A 42 -4.82 -8.20 4.07
C ILE A 42 -4.89 -9.54 4.80
N ARG A 43 -5.46 -10.55 4.12
CA ARG A 43 -5.38 -11.96 4.51
C ARG A 43 -4.83 -12.77 3.34
N HIS A 44 -3.69 -13.42 3.52
CA HIS A 44 -3.01 -14.15 2.46
C HIS A 44 -2.11 -15.24 3.06
N ASN A 45 -2.05 -16.42 2.44
CA ASN A 45 -1.18 -17.55 2.84
C ASN A 45 -1.09 -17.81 4.35
N GLY A 46 -2.22 -17.74 5.06
CA GLY A 46 -2.27 -18.00 6.51
C GLY A 46 -1.76 -16.88 7.41
N PHE A 47 -1.39 -15.71 6.86
CA PHE A 47 -1.15 -14.50 7.63
C PHE A 47 -2.27 -13.47 7.44
N GLU A 48 -2.42 -12.64 8.46
CA GLU A 48 -3.27 -11.46 8.46
C GLU A 48 -2.42 -10.24 8.82
N MET A 49 -2.65 -9.12 8.14
CA MET A 49 -1.96 -7.86 8.39
C MET A 49 -2.95 -6.71 8.31
N ALA A 50 -3.07 -5.96 9.41
CA ALA A 50 -3.82 -4.71 9.42
C ALA A 50 -3.01 -3.60 8.75
N GLY A 51 -3.70 -2.75 8.00
CA GLY A 51 -3.14 -1.52 7.48
C GLY A 51 -2.96 -0.46 8.58
N GLU A 52 -1.95 0.38 8.42
CA GLU A 52 -1.69 1.54 9.26
C GLU A 52 -2.82 2.57 9.08
N THR A 53 -3.36 3.14 10.15
CA THR A 53 -4.37 4.20 10.01
C THR A 53 -3.76 5.59 9.93
N ASP A 54 -2.50 5.72 10.34
CA ASP A 54 -1.72 6.96 10.28
C ASP A 54 -0.59 6.77 9.25
N LEU A 55 -0.88 7.16 8.01
CA LEU A 55 0.06 7.05 6.90
C LEU A 55 1.31 7.91 7.12
N ASP A 56 1.16 9.13 7.64
CA ASP A 56 2.27 10.06 7.82
C ASP A 56 3.27 9.52 8.86
N ALA A 57 2.77 8.98 9.97
CA ALA A 57 3.62 8.31 10.97
C ALA A 57 4.32 7.07 10.39
N ALA A 58 3.62 6.29 9.56
CA ALA A 58 4.19 5.11 8.91
C ALA A 58 5.29 5.47 7.91
N LEU A 59 5.10 6.52 7.11
CA LEU A 59 6.09 7.02 6.15
C LEU A 59 7.32 7.60 6.86
N ALA A 60 7.13 8.40 7.91
CA ALA A 60 8.22 8.99 8.67
C ALA A 60 9.13 7.93 9.35
N ALA A 61 8.56 6.78 9.71
CA ALA A 61 9.29 5.66 10.30
C ALA A 61 9.94 4.71 9.26
N ALA A 62 9.64 4.86 7.97
CA ALA A 62 10.08 3.94 6.94
C ALA A 62 11.41 4.38 6.30
N ASP A 63 12.31 3.41 6.08
CA ASP A 63 13.52 3.64 5.28
C ASP A 63 13.21 3.80 3.78
N CYS A 64 12.14 3.14 3.31
CA CYS A 64 11.69 3.13 1.92
C CYS A 64 10.18 2.88 1.85
N ALA A 65 9.50 3.51 0.89
CA ALA A 65 8.13 3.17 0.50
C ALA A 65 8.13 2.44 -0.84
N VAL A 66 7.25 1.44 -0.99
CA VAL A 66 7.02 0.74 -2.25
C VAL A 66 5.61 1.04 -2.73
N VAL A 67 5.48 1.64 -3.90
CA VAL A 67 4.16 1.92 -4.50
C VAL A 67 3.72 0.69 -5.29
N VAL A 68 2.71 0.01 -4.77
CA VAL A 68 2.11 -1.19 -5.39
C VAL A 68 0.77 -0.90 -6.06
N THR A 69 0.09 0.17 -5.67
CA THR A 69 -1.17 0.61 -6.28
C THR A 69 -1.17 2.14 -6.43
N ASP A 70 -1.56 2.63 -7.60
CA ASP A 70 -1.71 4.07 -7.86
C ASP A 70 -3.12 4.54 -7.45
N HIS A 71 -3.31 4.76 -6.15
CA HIS A 71 -4.57 5.31 -5.66
C HIS A 71 -4.61 6.82 -5.88
N SER A 72 -5.57 7.29 -6.68
CA SER A 72 -5.79 8.73 -6.93
C SER A 72 -6.11 9.56 -5.68
N SER A 73 -6.43 8.91 -4.56
CA SER A 73 -6.65 9.56 -3.25
C SER A 73 -5.36 9.97 -2.56
N TYR A 74 -4.19 9.48 -3.00
CA TYR A 74 -2.91 9.88 -2.44
C TYR A 74 -2.39 11.19 -3.03
N ASP A 75 -1.86 12.04 -2.15
CA ASP A 75 -0.99 13.13 -2.55
C ASP A 75 0.45 12.61 -2.69
N TRP A 76 0.80 12.16 -3.90
CA TRP A 76 2.13 11.64 -4.18
C TRP A 76 3.25 12.65 -3.98
N GLY A 77 2.98 13.95 -4.15
CA GLY A 77 3.95 15.02 -3.88
C GLY A 77 4.28 15.11 -2.40
N ALA A 78 3.26 15.07 -1.54
CA ALA A 78 3.43 15.02 -0.09
C ALA A 78 4.15 13.75 0.37
N ILE A 79 3.75 12.58 -0.14
CA ILE A 79 4.38 11.29 0.21
C ILE A 79 5.87 11.29 -0.16
N LYS A 80 6.21 11.77 -1.35
CA LYS A 80 7.60 11.90 -1.84
C LYS A 80 8.45 12.80 -0.94
N ALA A 81 7.87 13.78 -0.29
CA ALA A 81 8.58 14.67 0.62
C ALA A 81 8.85 14.05 2.01
N GLN A 82 8.11 13.00 2.40
CA GLN A 82 8.18 12.40 3.73
C GLN A 82 9.12 11.19 3.83
N VAL A 83 9.32 10.45 2.73
CA VAL A 83 10.11 9.21 2.73
C VAL A 83 11.42 9.37 1.96
N ARG A 84 12.48 8.74 2.49
CA ARG A 84 13.85 8.89 1.96
C ARG A 84 14.05 8.23 0.60
N LEU A 85 13.32 7.14 0.32
CA LEU A 85 13.42 6.37 -0.89
C LEU A 85 12.03 5.88 -1.30
N ILE A 86 11.72 5.96 -2.58
CA ILE A 86 10.51 5.39 -3.17
C ILE A 86 10.91 4.42 -4.26
N VAL A 87 10.39 3.20 -4.18
CA VAL A 87 10.36 2.23 -5.28
C VAL A 87 8.97 2.28 -5.90
N ASP A 88 8.87 2.91 -7.07
CA ASP A 88 7.61 3.09 -7.77
C ASP A 88 7.45 2.05 -8.88
N THR A 89 6.56 1.07 -8.67
CA THR A 89 6.26 0.02 -9.65
C THR A 89 5.11 0.39 -10.60
N ARG A 90 4.49 1.55 -10.39
CA ARG A 90 3.25 2.00 -11.07
C ARG A 90 3.41 3.29 -11.85
N HIS A 91 4.55 3.97 -11.74
CA HIS A 91 4.78 5.29 -12.33
C HIS A 91 3.77 6.35 -11.83
N ALA A 92 3.40 6.22 -10.56
CA ALA A 92 2.46 7.06 -9.84
C ALA A 92 3.13 8.35 -9.31
N VAL A 93 4.38 8.24 -8.85
CA VAL A 93 5.11 9.32 -8.20
C VAL A 93 5.80 10.17 -9.24
N ARG A 94 5.31 11.40 -9.42
CA ARG A 94 5.83 12.39 -10.38
C ARG A 94 6.45 13.55 -9.62
#